data_AF-X0X0E6-F1
#
_entry.id   AF-X0X0E6-F1
#
_cell.length_a   1.000
_cell.length_b   1.000
_cell.length_c   1.000
_cell.angle_alpha   90.00
_cell.angle_beta   90.00
_cell.angle_gamma   90.00
#
_symmetry.space_group_name_H-M   'P 1'
#
loop_
_entity.id
_entity.type
_entity.pdbx_description
1 polymer ?
#
loop_
_entity_poly.entity_id
_entity_poly.type
_entity_poly.pdbx_seq_one_letter_code
_entity_poly.pdbx_strand_id
1 'polypeptide(L)'
;SLKTIEKGIKITKKWAQEISGLEKTDCDLNELIVGVKCGGTDATSGISANPAVGAMSDMVVENGGTVLFSEINELLGAEHILAERAVNKAVSDRIYQTIYKWEEKLRCMGADERFSHRGAIISTGNFDGGVSSVVEKALGNIYKSGSMPIQGVVEYAEKPSRLGGVYLMDSPSHDGEVVTSFIGGGAHVIVFTTGRGTPAGFPFAPVIKVTGNSFTFEKMCENIDINAGTIIHEGVSVESVGKE
;
A
#
# COMPACT_ATOMS: atom_id res chain seq x y z
N SER A 1 -13.04 -28.67 -23.47
CA SER A 1 -13.32 -29.08 -24.87
C SER A 1 -12.53 -28.18 -25.81
N LEU A 2 -11.95 -28.73 -26.89
CA LEU A 2 -11.17 -27.94 -27.87
C LEU A 2 -11.99 -26.77 -28.46
N LYS A 3 -13.29 -26.99 -28.73
CA LYS A 3 -14.20 -25.93 -29.20
C LYS A 3 -14.31 -24.75 -28.23
N THR A 4 -14.22 -25.00 -26.92
CA THR A 4 -14.23 -23.95 -25.89
C THR A 4 -12.96 -23.12 -25.95
N ILE A 5 -11.80 -23.77 -26.13
CA ILE A 5 -10.48 -23.11 -26.22
C ILE A 5 -10.43 -22.24 -27.49
N GLU A 6 -10.85 -22.78 -28.64
CA GLU A 6 -10.91 -22.03 -29.91
C GLU A 6 -11.78 -20.78 -29.81
N LYS A 7 -12.96 -20.90 -29.16
CA LYS A 7 -13.84 -19.76 -28.91
C LYS A 7 -13.16 -18.71 -28.03
N GLY A 8 -12.47 -19.13 -26.97
CA GLY A 8 -11.70 -18.24 -26.09
C GLY A 8 -10.61 -17.48 -26.85
N ILE A 9 -9.80 -18.20 -27.64
CA ILE A 9 -8.74 -17.60 -28.47
C ILE A 9 -9.31 -16.58 -29.45
N LYS A 10 -10.45 -16.87 -30.09
CA LYS A 10 -11.08 -15.93 -31.03
C LYS A 10 -11.49 -14.62 -30.32
N ILE A 11 -12.02 -14.71 -29.11
CA ILE A 11 -12.41 -13.54 -28.30
C ILE A 11 -11.18 -12.74 -27.88
N THR A 12 -10.17 -13.39 -27.30
CA THR A 12 -8.98 -12.69 -26.79
C THR A 12 -8.11 -12.10 -27.91
N LYS A 13 -8.06 -12.71 -29.09
CA LYS A 13 -7.41 -12.11 -30.27
C LYS A 13 -8.08 -10.81 -30.70
N LYS A 14 -9.41 -10.75 -30.67
CA LYS A 14 -10.16 -9.54 -30.98
C LYS A 14 -9.83 -8.42 -29.98
N TRP A 15 -9.83 -8.74 -28.68
CA TRP A 15 -9.44 -7.77 -27.65
C TRP A 15 -8.00 -7.28 -27.80
N ALA A 16 -7.06 -8.18 -28.09
CA ALA A 16 -5.66 -7.80 -28.30
C ALA A 16 -5.51 -6.83 -29.48
N GLN A 17 -6.25 -7.03 -30.57
CA GLN A 17 -6.27 -6.10 -31.71
C GLN A 17 -6.84 -4.73 -31.32
N GLU A 18 -7.98 -4.71 -30.61
CA GLU A 18 -8.62 -3.48 -30.14
C GLU A 18 -7.70 -2.69 -29.20
N ILE A 19 -7.07 -3.37 -28.24
CA ILE A 19 -6.16 -2.74 -27.26
C ILE A 19 -4.86 -2.26 -27.93
N SER A 20 -4.33 -2.98 -28.92
CA SER A 20 -3.08 -2.62 -29.59
C SER A 20 -3.14 -1.31 -30.38
N GLY A 21 -4.35 -0.83 -30.72
CA GLY A 21 -4.57 0.44 -31.39
C GLY A 21 -4.85 1.61 -30.44
N LEU A 22 -4.87 1.40 -29.12
CA LEU A 22 -5.08 2.47 -28.16
C LEU A 22 -3.82 3.32 -28.03
N GLU A 23 -3.99 4.64 -28.11
CA GLU A 23 -2.94 5.61 -27.88
C GLU A 23 -3.10 6.24 -26.49
N LYS A 24 -1.98 6.65 -25.90
CA LYS A 24 -2.01 7.43 -24.66
C LYS A 24 -2.61 8.81 -24.95
N THR A 25 -3.40 9.30 -24.02
CA THR A 25 -3.98 10.65 -24.03
C THR A 25 -3.55 11.38 -22.79
N ASP A 26 -3.60 12.71 -22.82
CA ASP A 26 -3.42 13.51 -21.62
C ASP A 26 -4.53 13.18 -20.62
N CYS A 27 -4.15 13.05 -19.35
CA CYS A 27 -5.05 12.81 -18.22
C CYS A 27 -4.68 13.76 -17.09
N ASP A 28 -5.69 14.27 -16.38
CA ASP A 28 -5.48 15.13 -15.23
C ASP A 28 -5.06 14.31 -14.00
N LEU A 29 -4.25 14.90 -13.11
CA LEU A 29 -3.83 14.25 -11.87
C LEU A 29 -4.98 13.89 -10.93
N ASN A 30 -6.14 14.54 -11.07
CA ASN A 30 -7.33 14.21 -10.28
C ASN A 30 -7.98 12.87 -10.65
N GLU A 31 -7.64 12.31 -11.81
CA GLU A 31 -8.05 10.96 -12.22
C GLU A 31 -7.11 9.89 -11.67
N LEU A 32 -5.94 10.28 -11.16
CA LEU A 32 -4.93 9.35 -10.64
C LEU A 32 -5.40 8.72 -9.34
N ILE A 33 -5.16 7.41 -9.23
CA ILE A 33 -5.42 6.62 -8.03
C ILE A 33 -4.14 5.84 -7.74
N VAL A 34 -3.52 6.10 -6.59
CA VAL A 34 -2.25 5.51 -6.17
C VAL A 34 -2.51 4.57 -5.00
N GLY A 35 -2.08 3.31 -5.10
CA GLY A 35 -2.06 2.39 -3.97
C GLY A 35 -0.70 2.43 -3.25
N VAL A 36 -0.68 2.60 -1.94
CA VAL A 36 0.57 2.59 -1.14
C VAL A 36 0.64 1.36 -0.25
N LYS A 37 1.75 0.61 -0.33
CA LYS A 37 1.96 -0.67 0.36
C LYS A 37 3.36 -0.75 0.96
N CYS A 38 3.53 -1.41 2.10
CA CYS A 38 4.84 -1.88 2.55
C CYS A 38 4.99 -3.39 2.39
N GLY A 39 6.17 -3.87 2.02
CA GLY A 39 6.49 -5.31 1.99
C GLY A 39 7.38 -5.71 3.15
N GLY A 40 8.57 -6.22 2.81
CA GLY A 40 9.63 -6.55 3.75
C GLY A 40 10.14 -5.32 4.50
N THR A 41 9.40 -4.90 5.51
CA THR A 41 9.69 -3.78 6.41
C THR A 41 10.96 -4.05 7.22
N ASP A 42 11.77 -3.02 7.39
CA ASP A 42 12.90 -2.95 8.32
C ASP A 42 12.83 -1.64 9.14
N ALA A 43 13.82 -1.41 10.01
CA ALA A 43 13.87 -0.23 10.87
C ALA A 43 13.91 1.11 10.10
N THR A 44 14.39 1.14 8.85
CA THR A 44 14.45 2.37 8.04
C THR A 44 13.10 2.74 7.42
N SER A 45 12.20 1.76 7.32
CA SER A 45 10.94 1.91 6.59
C SER A 45 10.05 2.99 7.22
N GLY A 46 9.89 2.98 8.55
CA GLY A 46 9.04 3.93 9.27
C GLY A 46 9.63 5.34 9.47
N ILE A 47 10.93 5.52 9.25
CA ILE A 47 11.64 6.80 9.49
C ILE A 47 12.16 7.46 8.20
N SER A 48 12.05 6.79 7.05
CA SER A 48 12.52 7.30 5.76
C SER A 48 11.55 6.98 4.63
N ALA A 49 11.42 5.71 4.20
CA ALA A 49 10.62 5.36 3.02
C ALA A 49 9.14 5.71 3.17
N ASN A 50 8.53 5.36 4.31
CA ASN A 50 7.11 5.63 4.53
C ASN A 50 6.82 7.14 4.67
N PRO A 51 7.63 7.94 5.39
CA PRO A 51 7.54 9.40 5.33
C PRO A 51 7.65 10.00 3.93
N ALA A 52 8.61 9.55 3.10
CA ALA A 52 8.77 10.05 1.73
C ALA A 52 7.53 9.73 0.87
N VAL A 53 7.02 8.50 0.96
CA VAL A 53 5.76 8.11 0.33
C VAL A 53 4.57 8.89 0.88
N GLY A 54 4.58 9.26 2.16
CA GLY A 54 3.59 10.14 2.77
C GLY A 54 3.57 11.54 2.15
N ALA A 55 4.74 12.14 1.94
CA ALA A 55 4.86 13.43 1.25
C ALA A 55 4.36 13.35 -0.21
N MET A 56 4.67 12.26 -0.91
CA MET A 56 4.11 11.98 -2.24
C MET A 56 2.58 11.86 -2.20
N SER A 57 2.04 11.12 -1.23
CA SER A 57 0.60 10.96 -1.04
C SER A 57 -0.11 12.30 -0.83
N ASP A 58 0.46 13.20 -0.02
CA ASP A 58 -0.08 14.53 0.20
C ASP A 58 -0.06 15.35 -1.11
N MET A 59 1.03 15.33 -1.88
CA MET A 59 1.12 16.01 -3.18
C MET A 59 0.10 15.48 -4.20
N VAL A 60 -0.13 14.16 -4.25
CA VAL A 60 -1.16 13.55 -5.11
C VAL A 60 -2.55 14.07 -4.72
N VAL A 61 -2.86 14.09 -3.43
CA VAL A 61 -4.16 14.55 -2.93
C VAL A 61 -4.37 16.05 -3.15
N GLU A 62 -3.34 16.88 -2.97
CA GLU A 62 -3.38 18.31 -3.24
C GLU A 62 -3.69 18.63 -4.71
N ASN A 63 -3.30 17.75 -5.63
CA ASN A 63 -3.63 17.83 -7.06
C ASN A 63 -4.96 17.13 -7.42
N GLY A 64 -5.78 16.79 -6.41
CA GLY A 64 -7.10 16.19 -6.58
C GLY A 64 -7.08 14.67 -6.80
N GLY A 65 -5.92 14.04 -6.76
CA GLY A 65 -5.77 12.59 -6.92
C GLY A 65 -6.22 11.81 -5.68
N THR A 66 -6.28 10.48 -5.83
CA THR A 66 -6.74 9.57 -4.78
C THR A 66 -5.61 8.68 -4.30
N VAL A 67 -5.47 8.51 -2.98
CA VAL A 67 -4.52 7.57 -2.37
C VAL A 67 -5.29 6.48 -1.64
N LEU A 68 -4.95 5.22 -1.93
CA LEU A 68 -5.44 4.03 -1.25
C LEU A 68 -4.35 3.46 -0.37
N PHE A 69 -4.64 3.24 0.90
CA PHE A 69 -3.77 2.54 1.84
C PHE A 69 -4.56 1.47 2.59
N SER A 70 -3.89 0.49 3.19
CA SER A 70 -4.54 -0.67 3.83
C SER A 70 -3.62 -1.32 4.87
N GLU A 71 -3.52 -2.65 4.86
CA GLU A 71 -2.73 -3.47 5.78
C GLU A 71 -3.36 -3.50 7.17
N ILE A 72 -4.69 -3.69 7.24
CA ILE A 72 -5.48 -3.44 8.46
C ILE A 72 -4.93 -4.14 9.70
N ASN A 73 -4.51 -5.40 9.58
CA ASN A 73 -3.96 -6.16 10.71
C ASN A 73 -2.59 -5.66 11.19
N GLU A 74 -1.93 -4.76 10.45
CA GLU A 74 -0.68 -4.10 10.83
C GLU A 74 -0.90 -2.66 11.30
N LEU A 75 -2.15 -2.19 11.40
CA LEU A 75 -2.50 -0.87 11.93
C LEU A 75 -2.88 -0.92 13.41
N LEU A 76 -2.78 -2.09 14.04
CA LEU A 76 -3.11 -2.30 15.44
C LEU A 76 -2.24 -1.44 16.35
N GLY A 77 -2.88 -0.64 17.19
CA GLY A 77 -2.25 0.36 18.07
C GLY A 77 -2.11 1.76 17.46
N ALA A 78 -2.47 1.98 16.20
CA ALA A 78 -2.46 3.29 15.53
C ALA A 78 -3.87 3.78 15.14
N GLU A 79 -4.93 3.09 15.57
CA GLU A 79 -6.32 3.34 15.18
C GLU A 79 -6.78 4.74 15.56
N HIS A 80 -6.38 5.19 16.76
CA HIS A 80 -6.71 6.50 17.29
C HIS A 80 -6.12 7.63 16.45
N ILE A 81 -4.88 7.50 15.98
CA ILE A 81 -4.22 8.48 15.12
C ILE A 81 -4.93 8.56 13.76
N LEU A 82 -5.33 7.42 13.20
CA LEU A 82 -6.09 7.37 11.94
C LEU A 82 -7.50 7.94 12.12
N ALA A 83 -8.17 7.63 13.22
CA ALA A 83 -9.50 8.13 13.55
C ALA A 83 -9.51 9.66 13.73
N GLU A 84 -8.47 10.23 14.35
CA GLU A 84 -8.30 11.69 14.47
C GLU A 84 -8.12 12.37 13.11
N ARG A 85 -7.55 11.68 12.11
CA ARG A 85 -7.43 12.17 10.73
C ARG A 85 -8.71 12.01 9.92
N ALA A 86 -9.76 11.39 10.44
CA ALA A 86 -10.99 11.19 9.70
C ALA A 86 -11.71 12.52 9.40
N VAL A 87 -12.25 12.67 8.19
CA VAL A 87 -12.97 13.90 7.78
C VAL A 87 -14.24 14.16 8.62
N ASN A 88 -14.80 13.13 9.24
CA ASN A 88 -15.93 13.24 10.16
C ASN A 88 -16.04 12.01 11.08
N LYS A 89 -16.95 12.10 12.05
CA LYS A 89 -17.19 11.03 13.03
C LYS A 89 -17.60 9.69 12.39
N ALA A 90 -18.38 9.69 11.32
CA ALA A 90 -18.82 8.44 10.69
C ALA A 90 -17.63 7.68 10.06
N VAL A 91 -16.68 8.40 9.45
CA VAL A 91 -15.44 7.81 8.94
C VAL A 91 -14.54 7.36 10.09
N SER A 92 -14.40 8.15 11.15
CA SER A 92 -13.67 7.78 12.38
C SER A 92 -14.20 6.46 12.97
N ASP A 93 -15.52 6.36 13.17
CA ASP A 93 -16.16 5.16 13.69
C ASP A 93 -15.93 3.96 12.76
N ARG A 94 -15.95 4.18 11.45
CA ARG A 94 -15.70 3.12 10.45
C ARG A 94 -14.25 2.61 10.50
N ILE A 95 -13.27 3.49 10.70
CA ILE A 95 -11.85 3.10 10.87
C ILE A 95 -11.72 2.16 12.07
N TYR A 96 -12.25 2.55 13.23
CA TYR A 96 -12.24 1.70 14.43
C TYR A 96 -12.94 0.36 14.20
N GLN A 97 -14.13 0.38 13.60
CA GLN A 97 -14.88 -0.85 13.29
C GLN A 97 -14.07 -1.81 12.43
N THR A 98 -13.44 -1.30 11.38
CA THR A 98 -12.64 -2.12 10.46
C THR A 98 -11.43 -2.72 11.18
N ILE A 99 -10.69 -1.94 11.96
CA ILE A 99 -9.50 -2.44 12.66
C ILE A 99 -9.87 -3.44 13.77
N TYR A 100 -10.88 -3.14 14.60
CA TYR A 100 -11.33 -4.06 15.66
C TYR A 100 -11.95 -5.36 15.13
N LYS A 101 -12.60 -5.32 13.96
CA LYS A 101 -13.06 -6.54 13.27
C LYS A 101 -11.88 -7.47 12.91
N TRP A 102 -10.75 -6.89 12.50
CA TRP A 102 -9.53 -7.67 12.23
C TRP A 102 -8.83 -8.13 13.50
N GLU A 103 -8.76 -7.29 14.54
CA GLU A 103 -8.23 -7.68 15.84
C GLU A 103 -8.97 -8.91 16.38
N GLU A 104 -10.31 -8.89 16.34
CA GLU A 104 -11.13 -10.01 16.77
C GLU A 104 -10.89 -11.27 15.92
N LYS A 105 -10.76 -11.12 14.61
CA LYS A 105 -10.43 -12.24 13.71
C LYS A 105 -9.08 -12.86 14.06
N LEU A 106 -8.05 -12.04 14.33
CA LEU A 106 -6.72 -12.50 14.74
C LEU A 106 -6.78 -13.20 16.10
N ARG A 107 -7.53 -12.64 17.06
CA ARG A 107 -7.75 -13.24 18.37
C ARG A 107 -8.38 -14.63 18.26
N CYS A 108 -9.40 -14.79 17.41
CA CYS A 108 -10.01 -16.09 17.14
C CYS A 108 -9.05 -17.08 16.48
N MET A 109 -8.21 -16.63 15.53
CA MET A 109 -7.21 -17.47 14.88
C MET A 109 -6.11 -17.93 15.85
N GLY A 110 -5.70 -17.06 16.76
CA GLY A 110 -4.68 -17.33 17.78
C GLY A 110 -5.19 -18.10 19.00
N ALA A 111 -6.52 -18.24 19.17
CA ALA A 111 -7.12 -18.93 20.31
C ALA A 111 -6.88 -20.46 20.30
N ASP A 112 -6.58 -21.03 19.14
CA ASP A 112 -6.17 -22.42 19.01
C ASP A 112 -4.64 -22.50 19.03
N GLU A 113 -4.07 -23.14 20.06
CA GLU A 113 -2.62 -23.25 20.24
C GLU A 113 -1.91 -23.84 19.01
N ARG A 114 -2.57 -24.73 18.26
CA ARG A 114 -2.04 -25.34 17.02
C ARG A 114 -1.80 -24.32 15.91
N PHE A 115 -2.52 -23.20 15.97
CA PHE A 115 -2.48 -22.12 14.99
C PHE A 115 -1.94 -20.82 15.59
N SER A 116 -1.47 -20.82 16.84
CA SER A 116 -0.91 -19.65 17.53
C SER A 116 0.16 -18.91 16.72
N HIS A 117 1.02 -19.64 16.01
CA HIS A 117 2.06 -19.07 15.13
C HIS A 117 1.51 -18.39 13.86
N ARG A 118 0.28 -18.71 13.46
CA ARG A 118 -0.37 -18.15 12.26
C ARG A 118 -0.99 -16.76 12.51
N GLY A 119 -1.03 -16.33 13.77
CA GLY A 119 -1.44 -14.97 14.16
C GLY A 119 -0.27 -13.98 14.28
N ALA A 120 0.95 -14.37 13.88
CA ALA A 120 2.11 -13.48 13.94
C ALA A 120 1.97 -12.32 12.94
N ILE A 121 1.80 -11.10 13.47
CA ILE A 121 1.67 -9.86 12.69
C ILE A 121 3.04 -9.29 12.30
N ILE A 122 4.08 -9.62 13.07
CA ILE A 122 5.48 -9.34 12.74
C ILE A 122 6.06 -10.62 12.14
N SER A 123 6.44 -10.57 10.86
CA SER A 123 7.15 -11.69 10.25
C SER A 123 8.56 -11.81 10.83
N THR A 124 9.15 -13.01 10.80
CA THR A 124 10.56 -13.22 11.18
C THR A 124 11.49 -12.26 10.44
N GLY A 125 11.23 -12.03 9.14
CA GLY A 125 11.96 -11.06 8.35
C GLY A 125 11.82 -9.61 8.85
N ASN A 126 10.67 -9.19 9.36
CA ASN A 126 10.54 -7.84 9.91
C ASN A 126 11.28 -7.71 11.24
N PHE A 127 11.19 -8.72 12.10
CA PHE A 127 11.91 -8.74 13.38
C PHE A 127 13.43 -8.69 13.18
N ASP A 128 13.95 -9.53 12.29
CA ASP A 128 15.37 -9.53 11.90
C ASP A 128 15.79 -8.21 11.22
N GLY A 129 14.83 -7.50 10.61
CA GLY A 129 15.02 -6.17 10.02
C GLY A 129 14.99 -5.04 11.05
N GLY A 130 14.81 -5.34 12.34
CA GLY A 130 14.84 -4.36 13.43
C GLY A 130 13.46 -3.83 13.85
N VAL A 131 12.36 -4.40 13.38
CA VAL A 131 11.00 -4.02 13.81
C VAL A 131 10.58 -4.86 15.02
N SER A 132 10.47 -4.24 16.19
CA SER A 132 10.37 -4.94 17.47
C SER A 132 8.94 -5.20 17.95
N SER A 133 7.97 -4.37 17.53
CA SER A 133 6.56 -4.49 17.97
C SER A 133 5.55 -4.17 16.87
N VAL A 134 4.32 -4.66 17.06
CA VAL A 134 3.21 -4.38 16.12
C VAL A 134 2.89 -2.89 16.11
N VAL A 135 2.93 -2.25 17.29
CA VAL A 135 2.67 -0.81 17.42
C VAL A 135 3.74 0.01 16.70
N GLU A 136 5.01 -0.34 16.84
CA GLU A 136 6.11 0.30 16.08
C GLU A 136 5.89 0.19 14.56
N LYS A 137 5.51 -1.01 14.10
CA LYS A 137 5.19 -1.24 12.69
C LYS A 137 4.00 -0.40 12.24
N ALA A 138 2.93 -0.35 13.04
CA ALA A 138 1.73 0.43 12.76
C ALA A 138 2.04 1.91 12.64
N LEU A 139 2.79 2.47 13.60
CA LEU A 139 3.20 3.87 13.59
C LEU A 139 4.04 4.22 12.36
N GLY A 140 4.96 3.34 11.96
CA GLY A 140 5.71 3.52 10.71
C GLY A 140 4.81 3.40 9.47
N ASN A 141 3.85 2.47 9.47
CA ASN A 141 2.96 2.17 8.35
C ASN A 141 2.06 3.37 8.01
N ILE A 142 1.44 4.00 9.02
CA ILE A 142 0.47 5.09 8.80
C ILE A 142 1.05 6.32 8.09
N TYR A 143 2.38 6.53 8.13
CA TYR A 143 3.01 7.64 7.42
C TYR A 143 2.86 7.56 5.90
N LYS A 144 2.70 6.36 5.32
CA LYS A 144 2.53 6.21 3.87
C LYS A 144 1.31 6.93 3.33
N SER A 145 0.27 7.07 4.14
CA SER A 145 -0.97 7.75 3.76
C SER A 145 -0.91 9.28 3.94
N GLY A 146 0.28 9.82 4.23
CA GLY A 146 0.51 11.25 4.38
C GLY A 146 -0.18 11.84 5.60
N SER A 147 -0.50 13.13 5.53
CA SER A 147 -1.14 13.91 6.57
C SER A 147 -2.58 14.33 6.24
N MET A 148 -2.99 14.21 4.97
CA MET A 148 -4.32 14.63 4.53
C MET A 148 -5.47 13.87 5.24
N PRO A 149 -6.66 14.50 5.39
CA PRO A 149 -7.80 13.86 6.05
C PRO A 149 -8.29 12.62 5.30
N ILE A 150 -8.59 11.56 6.04
CA ILE A 150 -9.13 10.31 5.51
C ILE A 150 -10.60 10.53 5.16
N GLN A 151 -10.91 10.39 3.86
CA GLN A 151 -12.22 10.67 3.29
C GLN A 151 -13.21 9.53 3.49
N GLY A 152 -12.72 8.30 3.64
CA GLY A 152 -13.58 7.15 3.83
C GLY A 152 -12.82 5.84 4.03
N VAL A 153 -13.58 4.82 4.40
CA VAL A 153 -13.14 3.43 4.40
C VAL A 153 -13.93 2.70 3.32
N VAL A 154 -13.24 1.94 2.47
CA VAL A 154 -13.84 1.15 1.37
C VAL A 154 -13.60 -0.33 1.59
N GLU A 155 -14.51 -1.17 1.11
CA GLU A 155 -14.37 -2.62 1.20
C GLU A 155 -13.26 -3.15 0.26
N TYR A 156 -12.92 -4.42 0.41
CA TYR A 156 -11.92 -5.08 -0.44
C TYR A 156 -12.25 -4.93 -1.92
N ALA A 157 -11.32 -4.36 -2.70
CA ALA A 157 -11.48 -4.09 -4.13
C ALA A 157 -12.67 -3.18 -4.50
N GLU A 158 -13.22 -2.45 -3.54
CA GLU A 158 -14.23 -1.43 -3.80
C GLU A 158 -13.55 -0.13 -4.26
N LYS A 159 -13.98 0.38 -5.42
CA LYS A 159 -13.59 1.71 -5.87
C LYS A 159 -14.29 2.77 -5.02
N PRO A 160 -13.57 3.77 -4.47
CA PRO A 160 -14.19 4.89 -3.77
C PRO A 160 -15.31 5.54 -4.60
N SER A 161 -16.45 5.80 -3.97
CA SER A 161 -17.62 6.41 -4.62
C SER A 161 -17.38 7.86 -5.08
N ARG A 162 -16.38 8.52 -4.50
CA ARG A 162 -15.84 9.82 -4.91
C ARG A 162 -14.32 9.70 -5.04
N LEU A 163 -13.76 10.36 -6.03
CA LEU A 163 -12.31 10.49 -6.19
C LEU A 163 -11.81 11.75 -5.47
N GLY A 164 -10.52 11.76 -5.16
CA GLY A 164 -9.84 12.82 -4.44
C GLY A 164 -9.72 12.52 -2.94
N GLY A 165 -8.49 12.56 -2.42
CA GLY A 165 -8.21 12.35 -1.00
C GLY A 165 -7.71 10.95 -0.66
N VAL A 166 -7.63 10.67 0.65
CA VAL A 166 -7.06 9.44 1.20
C VAL A 166 -8.18 8.49 1.63
N TYR A 167 -8.11 7.22 1.23
CA TYR A 167 -9.08 6.19 1.58
C TYR A 167 -8.39 4.96 2.17
N LEU A 168 -8.94 4.46 3.28
CA LEU A 168 -8.51 3.21 3.90
C LEU A 168 -9.29 2.05 3.27
N MET A 169 -8.61 1.07 2.68
CA MET A 169 -9.26 -0.12 2.13
C MET A 169 -9.24 -1.27 3.14
N ASP A 170 -10.37 -1.94 3.37
CA ASP A 170 -10.48 -3.14 4.21
C ASP A 170 -9.82 -4.34 3.50
N SER A 171 -8.50 -4.47 3.64
CA SER A 171 -7.69 -5.59 3.14
C SER A 171 -6.65 -6.00 4.18
N PRO A 172 -6.30 -7.29 4.30
CA PRO A 172 -5.19 -7.74 5.16
C PRO A 172 -3.85 -7.21 4.66
N SER A 173 -2.75 -7.66 5.25
CA SER A 173 -1.39 -7.16 4.97
C SER A 173 -0.58 -7.97 3.97
N HIS A 174 -1.06 -9.09 3.44
CA HIS A 174 -0.24 -9.87 2.51
C HIS A 174 -0.07 -9.13 1.18
N ASP A 175 1.17 -9.03 0.68
CA ASP A 175 1.53 -8.21 -0.48
C ASP A 175 0.64 -8.44 -1.70
N GLY A 176 0.47 -9.71 -2.09
CA GLY A 176 -0.38 -10.09 -3.22
C GLY A 176 -1.85 -9.70 -3.05
N GLU A 177 -2.35 -9.77 -1.83
CA GLU A 177 -3.76 -9.55 -1.50
C GLU A 177 -4.09 -8.06 -1.49
N VAL A 178 -3.25 -7.24 -0.83
CA VAL A 178 -3.42 -5.77 -0.80
C VAL A 178 -3.32 -5.16 -2.19
N VAL A 179 -2.32 -5.55 -2.97
CA VAL A 179 -2.17 -4.93 -4.28
C VAL A 179 -3.27 -5.39 -5.22
N THR A 180 -3.75 -6.63 -5.10
CA THR A 180 -4.96 -7.08 -5.81
C THR A 180 -6.17 -6.23 -5.42
N SER A 181 -6.34 -5.91 -4.12
CA SER A 181 -7.44 -5.07 -3.66
C SER A 181 -7.34 -3.65 -4.20
N PHE A 182 -6.15 -3.04 -4.19
CA PHE A 182 -5.94 -1.70 -4.76
C PHE A 182 -6.23 -1.65 -6.26
N ILE A 183 -5.70 -2.60 -7.03
CA ILE A 183 -5.94 -2.68 -8.48
C ILE A 183 -7.44 -2.90 -8.75
N GLY A 184 -8.10 -3.77 -7.98
CA GLY A 184 -9.55 -3.97 -8.06
C GLY A 184 -10.35 -2.71 -7.71
N GLY A 185 -9.87 -1.91 -6.75
CA GLY A 185 -10.40 -0.60 -6.40
C GLY A 185 -10.04 0.52 -7.38
N GLY A 186 -9.34 0.21 -8.48
CA GLY A 186 -9.03 1.14 -9.56
C GLY A 186 -7.68 1.85 -9.46
N ALA A 187 -6.76 1.39 -8.62
CA ALA A 187 -5.40 1.95 -8.57
C ALA A 187 -4.69 1.81 -9.93
N HIS A 188 -4.14 2.92 -10.41
CA HIS A 188 -3.38 3.01 -11.66
C HIS A 188 -1.90 2.66 -11.46
N VAL A 189 -1.36 2.94 -10.28
CA VAL A 189 0.05 2.69 -9.91
C VAL A 189 0.12 2.28 -8.44
N ILE A 190 1.11 1.45 -8.12
CA ILE A 190 1.39 1.01 -6.76
C ILE A 190 2.75 1.54 -6.35
N VAL A 191 2.82 2.22 -5.21
CA VAL A 191 4.09 2.60 -4.56
C VAL A 191 4.34 1.65 -3.41
N PHE A 192 5.40 0.86 -3.55
CA PHE A 192 5.70 -0.28 -2.69
C PHE A 192 7.00 -0.04 -1.93
N THR A 193 6.89 0.21 -0.63
CA THR A 193 8.05 0.39 0.24
C THR A 193 8.63 -0.97 0.67
N THR A 194 9.95 -1.10 0.69
CA THR A 194 10.62 -2.32 1.17
C THR A 194 11.98 -2.00 1.77
N GLY A 195 12.24 -2.48 2.98
CA GLY A 195 13.57 -2.42 3.61
C GLY A 195 14.47 -3.59 3.23
N ARG A 196 13.86 -4.73 2.86
CA ARG A 196 14.55 -6.00 2.60
C ARG A 196 14.59 -6.43 1.14
N GLY A 197 14.15 -5.56 0.23
CA GLY A 197 14.21 -5.82 -1.21
C GLY A 197 13.19 -6.86 -1.69
N THR A 198 11.95 -6.80 -1.19
CA THR A 198 10.87 -7.68 -1.66
C THR A 198 10.71 -7.58 -3.18
N PRO A 199 10.90 -8.66 -3.95
CA PRO A 199 10.82 -8.64 -5.41
C PRO A 199 9.35 -8.71 -5.90
N ALA A 200 8.45 -7.95 -5.26
CA ALA A 200 7.04 -7.91 -5.63
C ALA A 200 6.85 -7.24 -7.00
N GLY A 201 5.92 -7.75 -7.80
CA GLY A 201 5.55 -7.19 -9.10
C GLY A 201 4.13 -7.62 -9.43
N PHE A 202 3.40 -6.78 -10.16
CA PHE A 202 2.00 -7.05 -10.50
C PHE A 202 1.78 -6.86 -12.00
N PRO A 203 1.14 -7.83 -12.69
CA PRO A 203 1.00 -7.78 -14.14
C PRO A 203 -0.02 -6.75 -14.63
N PHE A 204 -0.84 -6.19 -13.73
CA PHE A 204 -1.96 -5.32 -14.09
C PHE A 204 -1.69 -3.83 -13.82
N ALA A 205 -0.68 -3.49 -13.02
CA ALA A 205 -0.32 -2.11 -12.73
C ALA A 205 1.19 -1.98 -12.48
N PRO A 206 1.83 -0.85 -12.87
CA PRO A 206 3.21 -0.57 -12.52
C PRO A 206 3.39 -0.50 -11.00
N VAL A 207 4.54 -0.99 -10.53
CA VAL A 207 4.94 -1.02 -9.13
C VAL A 207 6.25 -0.27 -8.99
N ILE A 208 6.21 0.88 -8.33
CA ILE A 208 7.38 1.70 -8.01
C ILE A 208 7.87 1.27 -6.64
N LYS A 209 9.12 0.81 -6.54
CA LYS A 209 9.73 0.34 -5.31
C LYS A 209 10.61 1.40 -4.68
N VAL A 210 10.37 1.63 -3.39
CA VAL A 210 11.09 2.61 -2.59
C VAL A 210 11.73 1.92 -1.39
N THR A 211 13.00 2.19 -1.11
CA THR A 211 13.66 1.66 0.09
C THR A 211 14.26 2.76 0.94
N GLY A 212 14.10 2.66 2.25
CA GLY A 212 14.77 3.54 3.22
C GLY A 212 16.18 3.06 3.56
N ASN A 213 16.60 1.93 3.00
CA ASN A 213 17.84 1.25 3.31
C ASN A 213 18.80 1.34 2.12
N SER A 214 19.73 2.29 2.15
CA SER A 214 20.65 2.52 1.03
C SER A 214 21.55 1.32 0.75
N PHE A 215 21.86 0.49 1.74
CA PHE A 215 22.59 -0.76 1.51
C PHE A 215 21.76 -1.77 0.70
N THR A 216 20.45 -1.88 1.00
CA THR A 216 19.53 -2.69 0.18
C THR A 216 19.43 -2.13 -1.23
N PHE A 217 19.35 -0.80 -1.38
CA PHE A 217 19.33 -0.14 -2.68
C PHE A 217 20.58 -0.47 -3.50
N GLU A 218 21.78 -0.28 -2.96
CA GLU A 218 23.05 -0.56 -3.65
C GLU A 218 23.15 -2.00 -4.16
N LYS A 219 22.61 -2.96 -3.39
CA LYS A 219 22.62 -4.38 -3.77
C LYS A 219 21.53 -4.78 -4.75
N MET A 220 20.46 -3.98 -4.86
CA MET A 220 19.25 -4.31 -5.61
C MET A 220 18.76 -3.14 -6.47
N CYS A 221 19.66 -2.28 -6.95
CA CYS A 221 19.33 -1.07 -7.69
C CYS A 221 18.65 -1.34 -9.04
N GLU A 222 18.81 -2.55 -9.59
CA GLU A 222 18.05 -3.01 -10.77
C GLU A 222 16.60 -3.41 -10.43
N ASN A 223 16.27 -3.54 -9.14
CA ASN A 223 14.96 -3.96 -8.66
C ASN A 223 14.24 -2.90 -7.83
N ILE A 224 14.93 -1.84 -7.41
CA ILE A 224 14.40 -0.77 -6.56
C ILE A 224 14.58 0.54 -7.29
N ASP A 225 13.49 1.29 -7.44
CA ASP A 225 13.44 2.48 -8.27
C ASP A 225 13.97 3.72 -7.53
N ILE A 226 13.71 3.84 -6.21
CA ILE A 226 14.04 5.03 -5.41
C ILE A 226 14.77 4.65 -4.11
N ASN A 227 15.86 5.37 -3.82
CA ASN A 227 16.62 5.29 -2.57
C ASN A 227 16.22 6.41 -1.59
N ALA A 228 15.22 6.15 -0.75
CA ALA A 228 14.86 7.06 0.35
C ALA A 228 15.86 7.05 1.52
N GLY A 229 16.83 6.12 1.54
CA GLY A 229 17.85 6.07 2.59
C GLY A 229 18.80 7.28 2.61
N THR A 230 18.82 8.07 1.53
CA THR A 230 19.49 9.38 1.46
C THR A 230 18.96 10.36 2.52
N ILE A 231 17.71 10.19 2.98
CA ILE A 231 17.15 10.96 4.12
C ILE A 231 17.98 10.73 5.38
N ILE A 232 18.36 9.48 5.64
CA ILE A 232 19.09 9.08 6.85
C ILE A 232 20.59 9.36 6.68
N HIS A 233 21.17 8.98 5.55
CA HIS A 233 22.62 8.99 5.35
C HIS A 233 23.19 10.32 4.85
N GLU A 234 22.41 11.07 4.09
CA GLU A 234 22.85 12.30 3.41
C GLU A 234 22.11 13.54 3.90
N GLY A 235 21.06 13.37 4.72
CA GLY A 235 20.26 14.47 5.26
C GLY A 235 19.35 15.14 4.23
N VAL A 236 19.02 14.44 3.13
CA VAL A 236 18.02 14.91 2.16
C VAL A 236 16.66 15.01 2.86
N SER A 237 15.87 16.04 2.53
CA SER A 237 14.56 16.20 3.17
C SER A 237 13.54 15.17 2.68
N VAL A 238 12.57 14.84 3.54
CA VAL A 238 11.48 13.92 3.21
C VAL A 238 10.70 14.40 1.99
N GLU A 239 10.45 15.71 1.89
CA GLU A 239 9.71 16.34 0.80
C GLU A 239 10.48 16.27 -0.52
N SER A 240 11.82 16.33 -0.47
CA SER A 240 12.65 16.21 -1.67
C SER A 240 12.57 14.80 -2.25
N VAL A 241 12.68 13.77 -1.41
CA VAL A 241 12.53 12.37 -1.85
C VAL A 241 11.09 12.07 -2.24
N GLY A 242 10.10 12.63 -1.54
CA GLY A 242 8.70 12.46 -1.91
C GLY A 242 8.34 13.07 -3.28
N LYS A 243 9.14 14.03 -3.77
CA LYS A 243 8.96 14.67 -5.07
C LYS A 243 9.62 13.92 -6.23
N GLU A 244 10.67 13.14 -5.92
CA GLU A 244 11.37 12.27 -6.87
C GLU A 244 10.47 11.12 -7.35
#